data_AF-A0A2S9FNQ1-F1
#
_entry.id   AF-A0A2S9FNQ1-F1
#
_cell.length_a   1.000
_cell.length_b   1.000
_cell.length_c   1.000
_cell.angle_alpha   90.00
_cell.angle_beta   90.00
_cell.angle_gamma   90.00
#
_symmetry.space_group_name_H-M   'P 1'
#
loop_
_entity.id
_entity.type
_entity.pdbx_description
1 polymer ?
#
loop_
_entity_poly.entity_id
_entity_poly.type
_entity_poly.pdbx_seq_one_letter_code
_entity_poly.pdbx_strand_id
1 'polypeptide(L)'
;MPSELRTVPHTPLSYRERIATIQDIHTGCEIFRDAGGPVTEVSIAPRWMLPPFVVVTSPRGARDVLSATFPTVDRDFPFMTEQQHLNGGSLLNFAHADWVGRRRMLQPV
;
A
#
# COMPACT_ATOMS: atom_id res chain seq x y z
N MET A 1 5.05 -8.35 -26.64
CA MET A 1 5.60 -9.43 -25.80
C MET A 1 5.15 -9.16 -24.38
N PRO A 2 4.33 -10.01 -23.73
CA PRO A 2 4.08 -9.84 -22.31
C PRO A 2 5.44 -10.03 -21.63
N SER A 3 5.97 -8.95 -21.04
CA SER A 3 7.15 -9.04 -20.18
C SER A 3 6.86 -10.11 -19.14
N GLU A 4 7.71 -11.12 -19.01
CA GLU A 4 7.64 -12.06 -17.90
C GLU A 4 7.62 -11.24 -16.60
N LEU A 5 6.49 -11.26 -15.89
CA LEU A 5 6.33 -10.50 -14.66
C LEU A 5 7.16 -11.23 -13.61
N ARG A 6 8.33 -10.68 -13.30
CA ARG A 6 9.19 -11.20 -12.26
C ARG A 6 8.44 -11.13 -10.92
N THR A 7 8.26 -12.27 -10.28
CA THR A 7 7.67 -12.35 -8.93
C THR A 7 8.51 -11.51 -7.97
N VAL A 8 7.83 -10.73 -7.13
CA VAL A 8 8.47 -9.91 -6.11
C VAL A 8 9.16 -10.81 -5.09
N PRO A 9 10.42 -10.56 -4.70
CA PRO A 9 11.09 -11.38 -3.69
C PRO A 9 10.41 -11.20 -2.32
N HIS A 10 10.28 -12.30 -1.57
CA HIS A 10 9.82 -12.25 -0.19
C HIS A 10 10.92 -11.75 0.74
N THR A 11 10.51 -11.05 1.80
CA THR A 11 11.45 -10.60 2.84
C THR A 11 12.08 -11.81 3.57
N PRO A 12 13.41 -11.80 3.84
CA PRO A 12 14.06 -12.87 4.59
C PRO A 12 13.79 -12.81 6.11
N LEU A 13 13.11 -11.75 6.58
CA LEU A 13 12.78 -11.58 8.00
C LEU A 13 11.84 -12.69 8.49
N SER A 14 12.08 -13.17 9.71
CA SER A 14 11.18 -14.07 10.40
C SER A 14 9.83 -13.40 10.65
N TYR A 15 8.80 -14.20 10.96
CA TYR A 15 7.47 -13.65 11.26
C TYR A 15 7.49 -12.66 12.43
N ARG A 16 8.26 -12.95 13.49
CA ARG A 16 8.36 -12.07 14.66
C ARG A 16 9.01 -10.74 14.32
N GLU A 17 10.06 -10.75 13.51
CA GLU A 17 10.73 -9.53 13.04
C GLU A 17 9.77 -8.71 12.18
N ARG A 18 9.04 -9.33 11.24
CA ARG A 18 8.03 -8.62 10.42
C ARG A 18 6.97 -7.92 11.28
N ILE A 19 6.50 -8.56 12.35
CA ILE A 19 5.52 -7.99 13.28
C ILE A 19 6.13 -6.84 14.10
N ALA A 20 7.36 -6.99 14.60
CA ALA A 20 8.05 -5.90 15.30
C ALA A 20 8.28 -4.70 14.36
N THR A 21 8.77 -4.94 13.14
CA THR A 21 9.05 -3.91 12.14
C THR A 21 7.80 -3.11 11.75
N ILE A 22 6.62 -3.73 11.65
CA ILE A 22 5.40 -3.00 11.31
C ILE A 22 4.87 -2.11 12.46
N GLN A 23 5.27 -2.39 13.69
CA GLN A 23 4.95 -1.55 14.85
C GLN A 23 5.76 -0.25 14.86
N ASP A 24 6.96 -0.27 14.27
CA ASP A 24 7.84 0.90 14.13
C ASP A 24 7.54 1.69 12.84
N ILE A 25 6.46 2.48 12.85
CA ILE A 25 5.94 3.18 11.66
C ILE A 25 6.97 4.08 10.95
N HIS A 26 7.91 4.66 11.70
CA HIS A 26 8.87 5.64 11.17
C HIS A 26 10.12 5.01 10.54
N THR A 27 10.49 3.79 10.90
CA THR A 27 11.70 3.08 10.43
C THR A 27 11.40 1.75 9.74
N GLY A 28 10.18 1.24 9.85
CA GLY A 28 9.82 -0.09 9.36
C GLY A 28 10.08 -0.29 7.87
N CYS A 29 9.83 0.73 7.05
CA CYS A 29 10.12 0.70 5.62
C CYS A 29 11.63 0.56 5.32
N GLU A 30 12.50 1.15 6.14
CA GLU A 30 13.96 1.05 5.99
C GLU A 30 14.44 -0.35 6.37
N ILE A 31 13.93 -0.91 7.46
CA ILE A 31 14.26 -2.28 7.89
C ILE A 31 13.84 -3.30 6.82
N PHE A 32 12.63 -3.16 6.25
CA PHE A 32 12.20 -4.03 5.15
C PHE A 32 13.07 -3.86 3.90
N ARG A 33 13.48 -2.62 3.58
CA ARG A 33 14.40 -2.34 2.46
C ARG A 33 15.75 -3.02 2.66
N ASP A 34 16.34 -2.88 3.84
CA ASP A 34 17.68 -3.38 4.12
C ASP A 34 17.73 -4.91 4.14
N ALA A 35 16.63 -5.55 4.55
CA ALA A 35 16.52 -7.01 4.55
C ALA A 35 16.14 -7.59 3.18
N GLY A 36 15.10 -7.05 2.52
CA GLY A 36 14.50 -7.63 1.30
C GLY A 36 14.85 -6.92 0.00
N GLY A 37 15.58 -5.80 0.09
CA GLY A 37 15.91 -4.95 -1.05
C GLY A 37 14.83 -3.90 -1.36
N PRO A 38 14.99 -3.15 -2.47
CA PRO A 38 14.18 -1.98 -2.79
C PRO A 38 12.70 -2.27 -3.12
N VAL A 39 12.35 -3.52 -3.40
CA VAL A 39 11.00 -4.00 -3.65
C VAL A 39 10.88 -5.37 -3.02
N THR A 40 10.13 -5.49 -1.93
CA THR A 40 9.98 -6.75 -1.19
C THR A 40 8.52 -7.00 -0.84
N GLU A 41 8.09 -8.25 -0.96
CA GLU A 41 6.77 -8.68 -0.50
C GLU A 41 6.82 -9.04 0.98
N VAL A 42 5.82 -8.57 1.72
CA VAL A 42 5.66 -8.77 3.16
C VAL A 42 4.27 -9.33 3.44
N SER A 43 4.23 -10.38 4.23
CA SER A 43 2.99 -10.93 4.80
C SER A 43 3.10 -10.95 6.31
N ILE A 44 2.12 -10.38 7.00
CA ILE A 44 2.09 -10.31 8.48
C ILE A 44 0.86 -11.03 9.06
N ALA A 45 0.05 -11.62 8.20
CA ALA A 45 -1.24 -12.17 8.55
C ALA A 45 -1.67 -13.18 7.47
N PRO A 46 -2.53 -14.14 7.81
CA PRO A 46 -3.20 -14.97 6.80
C PRO A 46 -3.94 -14.10 5.77
N ARG A 47 -3.93 -14.54 4.51
CA ARG A 47 -4.48 -13.78 3.36
C ARG A 47 -5.97 -13.43 3.49
N TRP A 48 -6.74 -14.21 4.26
CA TRP A 48 -8.16 -13.92 4.55
C TRP A 48 -8.36 -12.75 5.51
N MET A 49 -7.33 -12.38 6.28
CA MET A 49 -7.37 -11.28 7.25
C MET A 49 -6.73 -10.01 6.66
N LEU A 50 -5.55 -10.15 6.06
CA LEU A 50 -4.86 -9.06 5.39
C LEU A 50 -4.08 -9.65 4.20
N PRO A 51 -4.28 -9.15 2.97
CA PRO A 51 -3.48 -9.59 1.83
C PRO A 51 -2.00 -9.22 2.06
N PRO A 52 -1.05 -10.01 1.54
CA PRO A 52 0.34 -9.57 1.46
C PRO A 52 0.44 -8.22 0.77
N PHE A 53 1.38 -7.39 1.22
CA PHE A 53 1.65 -6.08 0.63
C PHE A 53 3.10 -6.01 0.16
N VAL A 54 3.36 -5.13 -0.81
CA VAL A 54 4.70 -4.91 -1.35
C VAL A 54 5.22 -3.59 -0.81
N VAL A 55 6.40 -3.65 -0.19
CA VAL A 55 7.14 -2.48 0.28
C VAL A 55 8.05 -2.02 -0.85
N VAL A 56 7.72 -0.88 -1.44
CA VAL A 56 8.45 -0.27 -2.56
C VAL A 56 9.20 0.95 -2.07
N THR A 57 10.53 0.89 -2.13
CA THR A 57 11.38 1.90 -1.51
C THR A 57 12.45 2.45 -2.45
N SER A 58 12.55 1.95 -3.68
CA SER A 58 13.35 2.60 -4.73
C SER A 58 12.70 3.91 -5.20
N PRO A 59 13.48 4.94 -5.56
CA PRO A 59 12.92 6.19 -6.09
C PRO A 59 12.04 5.98 -7.33
N ARG A 60 12.45 5.10 -8.26
CA ARG A 60 11.68 4.79 -9.47
C ARG A 60 10.39 4.05 -9.13
N GLY A 61 10.46 3.00 -8.31
CA GLY A 61 9.26 2.25 -7.91
C GLY A 61 8.27 3.12 -7.13
N ALA A 62 8.76 3.98 -6.23
CA ALA A 62 7.90 4.91 -5.50
C ALA A 62 7.18 5.88 -6.45
N ARG A 63 7.89 6.43 -7.44
CA ARG A 63 7.27 7.24 -8.50
C ARG A 63 6.21 6.45 -9.26
N ASP A 64 6.52 5.23 -9.68
CA ASP A 64 5.60 4.39 -10.46
C ASP A 64 4.32 4.11 -9.66
N VAL A 65 4.44 3.73 -8.38
CA VAL A 65 3.29 3.50 -7.48
C VAL A 65 2.48 4.77 -7.23
N LEU A 66 3.15 5.89 -6.92
CA LEU A 66 2.45 7.15 -6.59
C LEU A 66 1.82 7.83 -7.81
N SER A 67 2.33 7.54 -9.01
CA SER A 67 1.77 8.05 -10.27
C SER A 67 0.64 7.17 -10.81
N ALA A 68 0.48 5.95 -10.30
CA ALA A 68 -0.60 5.06 -10.70
C ALA A 68 -1.95 5.64 -10.29
N THR A 69 -2.92 5.56 -11.21
CA THR A 69 -4.29 6.03 -11.00
C THR A 69 -5.29 4.91 -11.25
N PHE A 70 -6.56 5.16 -10.95
CA PHE A 70 -7.65 4.29 -11.37
C PHE A 70 -7.57 3.98 -12.88
N PRO A 71 -7.81 2.73 -13.33
CA PRO A 71 -8.26 1.57 -12.54
C PRO A 71 -7.15 0.73 -11.91
N THR A 72 -5.87 1.11 -12.04
CA THR A 72 -4.74 0.31 -11.55
C THR A 72 -4.64 0.31 -10.02
N VAL A 73 -4.97 1.43 -9.38
CA VAL A 73 -4.99 1.58 -7.91
C VAL A 73 -6.31 2.23 -7.50
N ASP A 74 -6.96 1.65 -6.49
CA ASP A 74 -8.14 2.22 -5.83
C ASP A 74 -8.10 1.98 -4.30
N ARG A 75 -9.03 2.59 -3.58
CA ARG A 75 -9.22 2.50 -2.12
C ARG A 75 -10.47 1.69 -1.79
N ASP A 76 -10.61 0.54 -2.44
CA ASP A 76 -11.79 -0.34 -2.36
C ASP A 76 -11.63 -1.47 -1.33
N PHE A 77 -10.54 -1.48 -0.56
CA PHE A 77 -10.28 -2.51 0.43
C PHE A 77 -11.05 -2.28 1.75
N PRO A 78 -11.46 -3.34 2.48
CA PRO A 78 -12.41 -3.26 3.59
C PRO A 78 -12.06 -2.25 4.70
N PHE A 79 -10.77 -2.07 4.98
CA PHE A 79 -10.31 -1.10 5.98
C PHE A 79 -10.69 0.35 5.63
N MET A 80 -10.80 0.70 4.35
CA MET A 80 -11.23 2.04 3.92
C MET A 80 -12.73 2.25 4.17
N THR A 81 -13.56 1.23 3.99
CA THR A 81 -14.98 1.26 4.36
C THR A 81 -15.15 1.41 5.88
N GLU A 82 -14.40 0.64 6.67
CA GLU A 82 -14.43 0.77 8.14
C GLU A 82 -13.95 2.15 8.62
N GLN A 83 -12.91 2.70 7.99
CA GLN A 83 -12.47 4.09 8.23
C GLN A 83 -13.59 5.10 7.99
N GLN A 84 -14.42 4.91 6.96
CA GLN A 84 -15.57 5.79 6.70
C GLN A 84 -16.65 5.66 7.78
N HIS A 85 -16.90 4.45 8.28
CA HIS A 85 -17.87 4.24 9.37
C HIS A 85 -17.41 4.86 10.69
N LEU A 86 -16.11 4.75 11.02
CA LEU A 86 -15.56 5.20 12.29
C LEU A 86 -15.23 6.71 12.30
N ASN A 87 -14.66 7.23 11.22
CA ASN A 87 -14.12 8.59 11.17
C ASN A 87 -14.94 9.53 10.26
N GLY A 88 -15.95 9.00 9.58
CA GLY A 88 -16.64 9.70 8.50
C GLY A 88 -15.88 9.67 7.17
N GLY A 89 -16.56 10.16 6.13
CA GLY A 89 -16.02 10.19 4.78
C GLY A 89 -14.95 11.27 4.57
N SER A 90 -13.86 10.90 3.91
CA SER A 90 -12.69 11.74 3.61
C SER A 90 -12.12 11.42 2.23
N LEU A 91 -11.46 12.40 1.59
CA LEU A 91 -10.72 12.16 0.34
C LEU A 91 -9.66 11.06 0.45
N LEU A 92 -9.23 10.72 1.66
CA LEU A 92 -8.25 9.66 1.92
C LEU A 92 -8.87 8.25 1.98
N ASN A 93 -10.18 8.12 2.19
CA ASN A 93 -10.84 6.83 2.40
C ASN A 93 -11.95 6.51 1.40
N PHE A 94 -12.29 7.44 0.49
CA PHE A 94 -13.21 7.16 -0.61
C PHE A 94 -12.56 6.38 -1.77
N ALA A 95 -13.29 5.37 -2.27
CA ALA A 95 -13.03 4.72 -3.55
C ALA A 95 -13.22 5.70 -4.72
N HIS A 96 -12.68 5.36 -5.90
CA HIS A 96 -12.58 6.27 -7.03
C HIS A 96 -13.91 6.91 -7.43
N ALA A 97 -14.98 6.11 -7.51
CA ALA A 97 -16.32 6.57 -7.91
C ALA A 97 -16.83 7.73 -7.03
N ASP A 98 -16.63 7.63 -5.71
CA ASP A 98 -17.03 8.66 -4.75
C ASP A 98 -16.04 9.81 -4.63
N TRP A 99 -14.77 9.54 -4.93
CA TRP A 99 -13.69 10.49 -4.75
C TRP A 99 -13.66 11.60 -5.79
N VAL A 100 -13.95 11.31 -7.06
CA VAL A 100 -13.74 12.26 -8.19
C VAL A 100 -14.50 13.57 -8.01
N GLY A 101 -15.80 13.49 -7.71
CA GLY A 101 -16.63 14.69 -7.53
C GLY A 101 -16.18 15.53 -6.33
N ARG A 102 -15.90 14.86 -5.21
CA ARG A 102 -15.49 15.51 -3.95
C ARG A 102 -14.13 16.17 -4.04
N ARG A 103 -13.17 15.54 -4.74
CA ARG A 103 -11.87 16.17 -5.01
C ARG A 103 -12.04 17.48 -5.78
N ARG A 104 -12.86 17.49 -6.84
CA ARG A 104 -13.06 18.70 -7.66
C ARG A 104 -13.61 19.86 -6.85
N MET A 105 -14.50 19.60 -5.89
CA MET A 105 -15.04 20.64 -5.00
C MET A 105 -13.99 21.30 -4.10
N LEU A 106 -12.92 20.58 -3.75
CA LEU A 106 -11.85 21.07 -2.88
C LEU A 106 -10.67 21.67 -3.64
N GLN A 107 -10.60 21.47 -4.96
CA GLN A 107 -9.55 22.11 -5.74
C GLN A 107 -9.85 23.60 -5.87
N PRO A 108 -8.89 24.48 -5.53
CA PRO A 108 -9.06 25.91 -5.75
C PRO A 108 -9.27 26.15 -7.25
N VAL A 109 -10.29 26.95 -7.56
CA VAL A 109 -10.57 27.49 -8.89
C VAL A 109 -9.59 28.59 -9.25
#